data_AF-R7X9K5-F1
#
_entry.id   AF-R7X9K5-F1
#
_cell.length_a   1.000
_cell.length_b   1.000
_cell.length_c   1.000
_cell.angle_alpha   90.00
_cell.angle_beta   90.00
_cell.angle_gamma   90.00
#
_symmetry.space_group_name_H-M   'P 1'
#
loop_
_entity.id
_entity.type
_entity.pdbx_description
1 polymer ?
#
loop_
_entity_poly.entity_id
_entity_poly.type
_entity_poly.pdbx_seq_one_letter_code
_entity_poly.pdbx_strand_id
1 'polypeptide(L)'
;MPQDYALGGMLLDAIRSGMVIRNRDDGEWTITSGMAAEAPQFNLIGYSYGSLLAAQTAWSYARQGHIIDHLVLVGSPIAEAFLTDLRGHRNIRKVIVIDLVQYGDPIHAGIPWLELVAGAPLLSRQMLAGKGEGHFYYAHVVSDSPRRWAALAERLVAEGLR
;
A
#
# COMPACT_ATOMS: atom_id res chain seq x y z
N MET A 1 23.89 -16.62 -16.94
CA MET A 1 23.14 -15.34 -16.83
C MET A 1 22.96 -15.07 -15.35
N PRO A 2 23.43 -13.95 -14.78
CA PRO A 2 23.38 -13.76 -13.33
C PRO A 2 21.94 -13.43 -12.91
N GLN A 3 21.37 -14.22 -12.00
CA GLN A 3 20.00 -14.11 -11.47
C GLN A 3 19.71 -12.74 -10.85
N ASP A 4 20.74 -11.99 -10.45
CA ASP A 4 20.64 -10.67 -9.82
C ASP A 4 20.06 -9.59 -10.76
N TYR A 5 20.32 -9.68 -12.07
CA TYR A 5 19.76 -8.75 -13.06
C TYR A 5 18.27 -9.02 -13.31
N ALA A 6 17.83 -10.28 -13.18
CA ALA A 6 16.44 -10.66 -13.38
C ALA A 6 15.55 -10.15 -12.24
N LEU A 7 16.05 -10.19 -10.99
CA LEU A 7 15.28 -9.74 -9.82
C LEU A 7 15.17 -8.21 -9.74
N GLY A 8 16.27 -7.49 -10.03
CA GLY A 8 16.26 -6.03 -10.13
C GLY A 8 15.42 -5.52 -11.31
N GLY A 9 15.47 -6.22 -12.45
CA GLY A 9 14.60 -5.97 -13.60
C GLY A 9 13.12 -6.21 -13.28
N MET A 10 12.80 -7.29 -12.56
CA MET A 10 11.43 -7.63 -12.15
C MET A 10 10.86 -6.63 -11.12
N LEU A 11 11.68 -6.07 -10.22
CA LEU A 11 11.26 -5.01 -9.29
C LEU A 11 11.02 -3.68 -10.04
N LEU A 12 11.91 -3.31 -10.95
CA LEU A 12 11.73 -2.14 -11.82
C LEU A 12 10.49 -2.31 -12.71
N ASP A 13 10.23 -3.51 -13.21
CA ASP A 13 9.03 -3.85 -13.97
C ASP A 13 7.78 -3.84 -13.08
N ALA A 14 7.83 -4.32 -11.83
CA ALA A 14 6.72 -4.24 -10.89
C ALA A 14 6.42 -2.79 -10.46
N ILE A 15 7.45 -1.98 -10.23
CA ILE A 15 7.34 -0.52 -10.02
C ILE A 15 6.74 0.12 -11.27
N ARG A 16 7.21 -0.27 -12.47
CA ARG A 16 6.70 0.22 -13.77
C ARG A 16 5.23 -0.17 -14.02
N SER A 17 4.86 -1.42 -13.76
CA SER A 17 3.48 -1.90 -13.87
C SER A 17 2.57 -1.26 -12.81
N GLY A 18 3.10 -0.97 -11.62
CA GLY A 18 2.45 -0.15 -10.60
C GLY A 18 2.24 1.32 -10.97
N MET A 19 2.96 1.85 -11.96
CA MET A 19 2.87 3.26 -12.38
C MET A 19 1.51 3.65 -12.94
N VAL A 20 0.80 2.72 -13.58
CA VAL A 20 -0.53 2.98 -14.14
C VAL A 20 -1.55 3.19 -13.02
N ILE A 21 -1.35 2.51 -11.88
CA ILE A 21 -2.34 2.39 -10.79
C ILE A 21 -2.07 3.42 -9.68
N ARG A 22 -0.90 4.07 -9.65
CA ARG A 22 -0.58 5.07 -8.61
C ARG A 22 -1.32 6.39 -8.74
N ASN A 23 -1.85 6.66 -9.94
CA ASN A 23 -2.72 7.80 -10.23
C ASN A 23 -4.16 7.32 -10.21
N ARG A 24 -5.10 8.20 -9.87
CA ARG A 24 -6.53 7.91 -9.90
C ARG A 24 -6.94 7.29 -11.25
N ASP A 25 -7.64 6.16 -11.16
CA ASP A 25 -8.32 5.52 -12.27
C ASP A 25 -9.83 5.58 -12.01
N ASP A 26 -10.58 5.99 -13.03
CA ASP A 26 -12.04 6.14 -12.96
C ASP A 26 -12.77 4.90 -13.52
N GLY A 27 -12.04 3.84 -13.87
CA GLY A 27 -12.56 2.54 -14.26
C GLY A 27 -13.30 1.80 -13.14
N GLU A 28 -13.96 0.69 -13.52
CA GLU A 28 -14.70 -0.16 -12.59
C GLU A 28 -13.75 -1.18 -11.92
N TRP A 29 -13.66 -1.12 -10.60
CA TRP A 29 -12.86 -2.03 -9.78
C TRP A 29 -13.80 -2.79 -8.83
N THR A 30 -14.25 -3.98 -9.21
CA THR A 30 -15.28 -4.73 -8.47
C THR A 30 -14.75 -5.97 -7.77
N ILE A 31 -15.10 -6.12 -6.49
CA ILE A 31 -15.04 -7.36 -5.74
C ILE A 31 -16.45 -7.96 -5.76
N THR A 32 -16.66 -8.99 -6.58
CA THR A 32 -18.00 -9.53 -6.89
C THR A 32 -18.43 -10.70 -6.00
N SER A 33 -17.57 -11.16 -5.07
CA SER A 33 -17.87 -12.26 -4.14
C SER A 33 -17.12 -12.12 -2.82
N GLY A 34 -17.59 -12.78 -1.76
CA GLY A 34 -16.98 -12.75 -0.42
C GLY A 34 -17.51 -11.69 0.55
N MET A 35 -18.45 -10.84 0.11
CA MET A 35 -19.14 -9.88 0.97
C MET A 35 -20.30 -10.58 1.69
N ALA A 36 -20.05 -11.12 2.88
CA ALA A 36 -21.11 -11.61 3.76
C ALA A 36 -21.96 -10.43 4.29
N ALA A 37 -23.21 -10.71 4.69
CA ALA A 37 -24.15 -9.69 5.16
C ALA A 37 -23.61 -8.87 6.36
N GLU A 38 -23.90 -7.55 6.32
CA GLU A 38 -23.73 -6.53 7.37
C GLU A 38 -22.45 -6.60 8.21
N ALA A 39 -21.28 -6.61 7.56
CA ALA A 39 -20.06 -6.18 8.26
C ALA A 39 -20.26 -4.72 8.73
N PRO A 40 -20.09 -4.41 10.03
CA PRO A 40 -20.32 -3.06 10.56
C PRO A 40 -19.32 -2.04 10.03
N GLN A 41 -18.22 -2.51 9.44
CA GLN A 41 -17.23 -1.69 8.78
C GLN A 41 -16.85 -2.28 7.43
N PHE A 42 -16.68 -1.39 6.44
CA PHE A 42 -15.99 -1.72 5.21
C PHE A 42 -14.59 -1.13 5.23
N ASN A 43 -13.61 -1.99 5.51
CA ASN A 43 -12.20 -1.63 5.64
C ASN A 43 -11.41 -2.18 4.45
N LEU A 44 -10.55 -1.35 3.85
CA LEU A 44 -9.62 -1.74 2.80
C LEU A 44 -8.20 -1.50 3.29
N ILE A 45 -7.36 -2.53 3.23
CA ILE A 45 -5.97 -2.48 3.70
C ILE A 45 -5.09 -2.96 2.56
N GLY A 46 -4.06 -2.20 2.23
CA GLY A 46 -3.07 -2.63 1.26
C GLY A 46 -1.66 -2.16 1.61
N TYR A 47 -0.71 -2.95 1.14
CA TYR A 47 0.72 -2.75 1.36
C TYR A 47 1.47 -2.73 0.03
N SER A 48 2.39 -1.78 -0.12
CA SER A 48 3.17 -1.61 -1.36
C SER A 48 2.23 -1.52 -2.57
N TYR A 49 2.44 -2.32 -3.62
CA TYR A 49 1.51 -2.40 -4.76
C TYR A 49 0.06 -2.69 -4.36
N GLY A 50 -0.16 -3.52 -3.33
CA GLY A 50 -1.51 -3.80 -2.81
C GLY A 50 -2.21 -2.56 -2.23
N SER A 51 -1.46 -1.55 -1.76
CA SER A 51 -2.08 -0.29 -1.29
C SER A 51 -2.66 0.52 -2.43
N LEU A 52 -2.07 0.45 -3.63
CA LEU A 52 -2.62 1.11 -4.82
C LEU A 52 -3.93 0.44 -5.25
N LEU A 53 -4.00 -0.89 -5.22
CA LEU A 53 -5.24 -1.62 -5.51
C LEU A 53 -6.34 -1.30 -4.49
N ALA A 54 -5.99 -1.25 -3.20
CA ALA A 54 -6.92 -0.85 -2.14
C ALA A 54 -7.42 0.59 -2.36
N ALA A 55 -6.54 1.51 -2.76
CA ALA A 55 -6.89 2.89 -3.08
C ALA A 55 -7.85 3.02 -4.27
N GLN A 56 -7.58 2.33 -5.38
CA GLN A 56 -8.48 2.33 -6.55
C GLN A 56 -9.83 1.71 -6.24
N THR A 57 -9.83 0.60 -5.50
CA THR A 57 -11.06 -0.06 -5.07
C THR A 57 -11.87 0.88 -4.17
N ALA A 58 -11.23 1.51 -3.17
CA ALA A 58 -11.89 2.48 -2.29
C ALA A 58 -12.50 3.63 -3.09
N TRP A 59 -11.76 4.18 -4.05
CA TRP A 59 -12.24 5.24 -4.92
C TRP A 59 -13.48 4.82 -5.74
N SER A 60 -13.41 3.66 -6.39
CA SER A 60 -14.50 3.13 -7.22
C SER A 60 -15.77 2.91 -6.40
N TYR A 61 -15.67 2.22 -5.27
CA TYR A 61 -16.80 1.97 -4.37
C TYR A 61 -17.35 3.26 -3.75
N ALA A 62 -16.48 4.17 -3.31
CA ALA A 62 -16.90 5.42 -2.69
C ALA A 62 -17.70 6.30 -3.67
N ARG A 63 -17.30 6.33 -4.96
CA ARG A 63 -18.03 7.04 -6.02
C ARG A 63 -19.39 6.41 -6.34
N GLN A 64 -19.53 5.10 -6.12
CA GLN A 64 -20.80 4.37 -6.26
C GLN A 64 -21.72 4.54 -5.03
N GLY A 65 -21.29 5.30 -4.02
CA GLY A 65 -22.10 5.59 -2.83
C GLY A 65 -21.83 4.68 -1.63
N HIS A 66 -20.93 3.69 -1.76
CA HIS A 66 -20.53 2.86 -0.64
C HIS A 66 -19.69 3.66 0.35
N ILE A 67 -19.91 3.43 1.64
CA ILE A 67 -19.09 4.02 2.70
C ILE A 67 -17.90 3.10 2.95
N ILE A 68 -16.70 3.66 2.85
CA ILE A 68 -15.45 3.03 3.29
C ILE A 68 -15.13 3.60 4.67
N ASP A 69 -15.10 2.76 5.69
CA ASP A 69 -14.78 3.19 7.05
C ASP A 69 -13.30 3.51 7.19
N HIS A 70 -12.45 2.60 6.71
CA HIS A 70 -11.00 2.78 6.75
C HIS A 70 -10.36 2.36 5.43
N LEU A 71 -9.50 3.22 4.91
CA LEU A 71 -8.52 2.87 3.89
C LEU A 71 -7.12 2.97 4.50
N VAL A 72 -6.42 1.83 4.61
CA VAL A 72 -5.07 1.75 5.16
C VAL A 72 -4.06 1.55 4.04
N LEU A 73 -3.08 2.45 3.96
CA LEU A 73 -2.04 2.49 2.95
C LEU A 73 -0.67 2.32 3.63
N VAL A 74 -0.08 1.12 3.54
CA VAL A 74 1.21 0.80 4.14
C VAL A 74 2.31 0.83 3.08
N GLY A 75 3.40 1.59 3.29
CA GLY A 75 4.51 1.70 2.33
C GLY A 75 4.02 2.05 0.91
N SER A 76 3.08 2.98 0.80
CA SER A 76 2.31 3.17 -0.42
C SER A 76 3.02 4.10 -1.41
N PRO A 77 3.27 3.71 -2.66
CA PRO A 77 3.84 4.60 -3.69
C PRO A 77 2.78 5.48 -4.37
N ILE A 78 1.67 5.76 -3.69
CA ILE A 78 0.55 6.56 -4.20
C ILE A 78 0.97 8.01 -4.46
N ALA A 79 0.51 8.60 -5.57
CA ALA A 79 0.78 9.99 -5.88
C ALA A 79 0.01 10.94 -4.95
N GLU A 80 0.60 12.10 -4.63
CA GLU A 80 0.02 13.09 -3.70
C GLU A 80 -1.38 13.56 -4.11
N ALA A 81 -1.60 13.77 -5.41
CA ALA A 81 -2.91 14.15 -5.93
C ALA A 81 -3.99 13.10 -5.64
N PHE A 82 -3.68 11.81 -5.82
CA PHE A 82 -4.66 10.76 -5.56
C PHE A 82 -4.86 10.54 -4.05
N LEU A 83 -3.80 10.66 -3.25
CA LEU A 83 -3.93 10.67 -1.79
C LEU A 83 -4.83 11.80 -1.30
N THR A 84 -4.70 12.99 -1.89
CA THR A 84 -5.55 14.16 -1.60
C THR A 84 -7.01 13.88 -1.95
N ASP A 85 -7.28 13.32 -3.13
CA ASP A 85 -8.62 12.91 -3.55
C ASP A 85 -9.26 11.92 -2.56
N LEU A 86 -8.52 10.90 -2.13
CA LEU A 86 -9.02 9.89 -1.19
C LEU A 86 -9.36 10.49 0.18
N ARG A 87 -8.49 11.38 0.70
CA ARG A 87 -8.71 12.08 1.97
C ARG A 87 -9.88 13.06 1.91
N GLY A 88 -10.15 13.63 0.74
CA GLY A 88 -11.25 14.58 0.53
C GLY A 88 -12.59 13.94 0.19
N HIS A 89 -12.64 12.64 -0.09
CA HIS A 89 -13.87 11.98 -0.54
C HIS A 89 -14.83 11.71 0.62
N ARG A 90 -16.04 12.29 0.59
CA ARG A 90 -17.03 12.21 1.68
C ARG A 90 -17.44 10.81 2.14
N ASN A 91 -17.32 9.82 1.26
CA ASN A 91 -17.65 8.42 1.55
C ASN A 91 -16.45 7.58 2.02
N ILE A 92 -15.25 8.16 2.09
CA ILE A 92 -14.06 7.53 2.68
C ILE A 92 -13.83 8.21 4.03
N ARG A 93 -14.27 7.57 5.12
CA ARG A 93 -14.32 8.19 6.44
C ARG A 93 -12.93 8.46 7.01
N LYS A 94 -11.99 7.54 6.80
CA LYS A 94 -10.63 7.66 7.33
C LYS A 94 -9.60 7.02 6.41
N VAL A 95 -8.58 7.79 6.04
CA VAL A 95 -7.39 7.30 5.33
C VAL A 95 -6.22 7.25 6.32
N ILE A 96 -5.69 6.05 6.55
CA ILE A 96 -4.55 5.80 7.45
C ILE A 96 -3.32 5.53 6.60
N VAL A 97 -2.31 6.38 6.73
CA VAL A 97 -1.03 6.21 6.05
C VAL A 97 -0.01 5.67 7.05
N ILE A 98 0.66 4.59 6.67
CA ILE A 98 1.74 3.98 7.44
C ILE A 98 2.98 3.94 6.55
N ASP A 99 3.73 5.04 6.60
CA ASP A 99 5.05 5.09 5.99
C ASP A 99 6.06 4.32 6.84
N LEU A 100 7.05 3.73 6.17
CA LEU A 100 8.06 2.87 6.77
C LEU A 100 9.45 3.54 6.77
N VAL A 101 9.48 4.87 6.65
CA VAL A 101 10.71 5.68 6.57
C VAL A 101 11.63 5.43 7.77
N GLN A 102 11.07 5.25 8.97
CA GLN A 102 11.82 4.89 10.19
C GLN A 102 12.53 3.53 10.12
N TYR A 103 12.13 2.67 9.18
CA TYR A 103 12.79 1.39 8.91
C TYR A 103 13.71 1.44 7.69
N GLY A 104 13.85 2.62 7.05
CA GLY A 104 14.69 2.86 5.88
C GLY A 104 13.98 2.66 4.55
N ASP A 105 12.65 2.68 4.51
CA ASP A 105 11.89 2.61 3.26
C ASP A 105 11.98 3.96 2.53
N PRO A 106 12.49 4.01 1.28
CA PRO A 106 12.44 5.23 0.48
C PRO A 106 11.03 5.53 -0.05
N ILE A 107 10.11 4.57 -0.04
CA ILE A 107 8.72 4.74 -0.49
C ILE A 107 7.86 5.28 0.66
N HIS A 108 7.13 6.36 0.37
CA HIS A 108 6.12 6.92 1.25
C HIS A 108 4.91 7.42 0.45
N ALA A 109 3.76 7.56 1.10
CA ALA A 109 2.58 8.10 0.43
C ALA A 109 2.84 9.56 0.01
N GLY A 110 2.39 9.92 -1.19
CA GLY A 110 2.66 11.24 -1.77
C GLY A 110 3.99 11.35 -2.51
N ILE A 111 4.78 10.28 -2.57
CA ILE A 111 6.13 10.31 -3.15
C ILE A 111 6.15 10.82 -4.61
N PRO A 112 7.02 11.79 -4.92
CA PRO A 112 7.26 12.22 -6.30
C PRO A 112 7.80 11.08 -7.16
N TRP A 113 7.45 11.11 -8.45
CA TRP A 113 7.88 10.07 -9.40
C TRP A 113 9.40 9.89 -9.42
N LEU A 114 10.14 11.01 -9.45
CA LEU A 114 11.58 10.99 -9.55
C LEU A 114 12.24 10.36 -8.31
N GLU A 115 11.68 10.61 -7.13
CA GLU A 115 12.16 10.04 -5.87
C GLU A 115 11.89 8.54 -5.78
N LEU A 116 10.71 8.10 -6.23
CA LEU A 116 10.38 6.68 -6.33
C LEU A 116 11.37 5.92 -7.22
N VAL A 117 11.69 6.47 -8.40
CA VAL A 117 12.68 5.88 -9.32
C VAL A 117 14.09 5.91 -8.73
N ALA A 118 14.48 7.00 -8.09
CA ALA A 118 15.78 7.12 -7.44
C ALA A 118 15.96 6.12 -6.29
N GLY A 119 14.87 5.69 -5.64
CA GLY A 119 14.86 4.67 -4.60
C GLY A 119 15.09 3.24 -5.09
N ALA A 120 14.93 2.95 -6.39
CA ALA A 120 14.94 1.58 -6.93
C ALA A 120 16.23 0.76 -6.62
N PRO A 121 17.45 1.32 -6.68
CA PRO A 121 18.67 0.59 -6.29
C PRO A 121 18.67 0.19 -4.81
N LEU A 122 18.21 1.10 -3.93
CA LEU A 122 18.12 0.81 -2.49
C LEU A 122 17.09 -0.30 -2.23
N LEU A 123 15.91 -0.22 -2.85
CA LEU A 123 14.87 -1.24 -2.74
C LEU A 123 15.38 -2.61 -3.20
N SER A 124 16.11 -2.67 -4.33
CA SER A 124 16.70 -3.92 -4.82
C SER A 124 17.70 -4.51 -3.82
N ARG A 125 18.54 -3.66 -3.20
CA ARG A 125 19.47 -4.10 -2.16
C ARG A 125 18.75 -4.63 -0.92
N GLN A 126 17.75 -3.91 -0.43
CA GLN A 126 16.96 -4.31 0.73
C GLN A 126 16.21 -5.62 0.50
N MET A 127 15.70 -5.82 -0.72
CA MET A 127 15.04 -7.06 -1.12
C MET A 127 16.02 -8.24 -1.07
N LEU A 128 17.15 -8.13 -1.75
CA LEU A 128 18.18 -9.19 -1.81
C LEU A 128 18.79 -9.50 -0.45
N ALA A 129 18.88 -8.51 0.43
CA ALA A 129 19.40 -8.72 1.78
C ALA A 129 18.50 -9.64 2.62
N GLY A 130 17.19 -9.70 2.35
CA GLY A 130 16.26 -10.60 3.05
C GLY A 130 16.08 -10.32 4.54
N LYS A 131 16.45 -9.12 5.03
CA LYS A 131 16.55 -8.81 6.47
C LYS A 131 15.26 -8.25 7.10
N GLY A 132 14.19 -8.11 6.32
CA GLY A 132 12.99 -7.41 6.78
C GLY A 132 13.28 -5.97 7.19
N GLU A 133 13.92 -5.21 6.30
CA GLU A 133 14.25 -3.79 6.48
C GLU A 133 13.62 -2.95 5.36
N GLY A 134 13.56 -1.63 5.60
CA GLY A 134 12.99 -0.65 4.68
C GLY A 134 11.63 -1.04 4.16
N HIS A 135 11.50 -1.05 2.84
CA HIS A 135 10.23 -1.36 2.20
C HIS A 135 9.71 -2.75 2.53
N PHE A 136 10.58 -3.70 2.90
CA PHE A 136 10.24 -5.10 3.14
C PHE A 136 10.06 -5.44 4.63
N TYR A 137 9.93 -4.42 5.50
CA TYR A 137 9.89 -4.58 6.96
C TYR A 137 8.85 -5.59 7.47
N TYR A 138 7.68 -5.64 6.81
CA TYR A 138 6.61 -6.60 7.12
C TYR A 138 6.56 -7.78 6.13
N ALA A 139 7.23 -7.69 4.98
CA ALA A 139 7.15 -8.67 3.90
C ALA A 139 8.06 -9.89 4.11
N HIS A 140 9.30 -9.65 4.56
CA HIS A 140 10.24 -10.73 4.85
C HIS A 140 9.99 -11.29 6.25
N VAL A 141 9.78 -12.60 6.32
CA VAL A 141 9.62 -13.31 7.59
C VAL A 141 11.00 -13.43 8.25
N VAL A 142 11.16 -12.74 9.36
CA VAL A 142 12.32 -12.79 10.25
C VAL A 142 11.86 -13.19 11.65
N SER A 143 12.80 -13.46 12.56
CA SER A 143 12.49 -13.90 13.92
C SER A 143 11.57 -12.93 14.69
N ASP A 144 11.65 -11.64 14.39
CA ASP A 144 10.86 -10.58 15.02
C ASP A 144 9.50 -10.32 14.33
N SER A 145 9.22 -10.94 13.19
CA SER A 145 8.00 -10.68 12.41
C SER A 145 6.69 -10.86 13.19
N PRO A 146 6.50 -11.91 14.02
CA PRO A 146 5.28 -12.07 14.80
C PRO A 146 4.99 -10.86 15.70
N ARG A 147 6.01 -10.31 16.36
CA ARG A 147 5.88 -9.13 17.21
C ARG A 147 5.54 -7.87 16.39
N ARG A 148 6.18 -7.72 15.23
CA ARG A 148 5.93 -6.58 14.31
C ARG A 148 4.49 -6.59 13.80
N TRP A 149 3.99 -7.75 13.39
CA TRP A 149 2.62 -7.90 12.89
C TRP A 149 1.59 -7.68 14.01
N ALA A 150 1.85 -8.19 15.22
CA ALA A 150 1.00 -7.93 16.38
C ALA A 150 0.93 -6.43 16.70
N ALA A 151 2.07 -5.74 16.74
CA ALA A 151 2.11 -4.29 16.97
C ALA A 151 1.40 -3.48 15.87
N LEU A 152 1.53 -3.91 14.60
CA LEU A 152 0.78 -3.30 13.50
C LEU A 152 -0.73 -3.51 13.67
N ALA A 153 -1.16 -4.73 14.00
CA ALA A 153 -2.57 -5.03 14.23
C ALA A 153 -3.14 -4.22 15.40
N GLU A 154 -2.43 -4.16 16.53
CA GLU A 154 -2.80 -3.34 17.69
C GLU A 154 -2.95 -1.86 17.33
N ARG A 155 -2.01 -1.31 16.54
CA ARG A 155 -2.10 0.04 16.03
C ARG A 155 -3.37 0.25 15.19
N LEU A 156 -3.68 -0.68 14.28
CA LEU A 156 -4.87 -0.58 13.44
C LEU A 156 -6.17 -0.67 14.25
N VAL A 157 -6.22 -1.54 15.26
CA VAL A 157 -7.36 -1.60 16.19
C VAL A 157 -7.51 -0.30 16.96
N ALA A 158 -6.40 0.29 17.43
CA ALA A 158 -6.41 1.59 18.11
C ALA A 158 -6.88 2.74 17.19
N GLU A 159 -6.66 2.62 15.88
CA GLU A 159 -7.18 3.54 14.88
C GLU A 159 -8.68 3.33 14.58
N GLY A 160 -9.29 2.27 15.11
CA GLY A 160 -10.73 2.00 15.04
C GLY A 160 -11.14 0.85 14.11
N LEU A 161 -10.18 0.11 13.53
CA LEU A 161 -10.46 -1.06 12.68
C LEU A 161 -10.95 -2.24 13.53
N ARG A 162 -11.93 -2.99 13.01
CA ARG A 162 -12.57 -4.14 13.66
C ARG A 162 -12.89 -5.23 12.66
#